data_AF-A0A6I1NLR8-F1
#
_entry.id   AF-A0A6I1NLR8-F1
#
_cell.length_a   1.000
_cell.length_b   1.000
_cell.length_c   1.000
_cell.angle_alpha   90.00
_cell.angle_beta   90.00
_cell.angle_gamma   90.00
#
_symmetry.space_group_name_H-M   'P 1'
#
loop_
_entity.id
_entity.type
_entity.pdbx_description
1 polymer ?
#
loop_
_entity_poly.entity_id
_entity_poly.type
_entity_poly.pdbx_seq_one_letter_code
_entity_poly.pdbx_strand_id
1 'polypeptide(L)'
;MTAAYANLFSTVEPKAFGRVAVLFGGKSAEREVSLKSGNAVLEALQSAGVDAFGIDVGDDFLQRLLNEKIDRAFIILHGRGGEDGSMQGLLECLGIPYTGSGILASALAMDKLRTKQVWHSLGIPTPRHAVLSSAADCISAGAELGFPLIVKPAHEGSSIGMAKVTCADDLIAAWKAAAAYDSQVLVEQWIQGPEFTIATLRDQILPPIALGTPHSFYDYDAKYLASDTQYRIPCGLDSTKEKELMDLTAKACEALGIAGWGRADVMQDADGQFWFLEVNTAPGMTDHSLVPMAARAAGLDFQQLVLAILAASIEVRG
;
A
#
# COMPACT_ATOMS: atom_id res chain seq x y z
N MET A 1 7.46 12.91 22.52
CA MET A 1 6.36 12.02 22.15
C MET A 1 5.07 12.82 22.21
N THR A 2 4.34 12.92 21.10
CA THR A 2 2.96 13.39 21.17
C THR A 2 2.15 12.31 21.88
N ALA A 3 1.33 12.67 22.87
CA ALA A 3 0.50 11.70 23.60
C ALA A 3 -0.46 10.92 22.69
N ALA A 4 -0.68 11.39 21.45
CA ALA A 4 -1.60 10.84 20.48
C ALA A 4 -1.29 9.41 20.03
N TYR A 5 0.00 9.02 19.96
CA TYR A 5 0.42 7.73 19.37
C TYR A 5 0.94 6.72 20.40
N ALA A 6 0.81 7.01 21.69
CA ALA A 6 1.42 6.20 22.76
C ALA A 6 0.87 4.75 22.82
N ASN A 7 -0.38 4.55 22.40
CA ASN A 7 -1.03 3.24 22.33
C ASN A 7 -0.59 2.39 21.13
N LEU A 8 0.20 2.93 20.19
CA LEU A 8 0.74 2.17 19.07
C LEU A 8 1.94 1.31 19.46
N PHE A 9 2.65 1.68 20.53
CA PHE A 9 3.80 0.92 21.01
C PHE A 9 3.36 -0.48 21.42
N SER A 10 4.08 -1.49 20.92
CA SER A 10 3.84 -2.86 21.36
C SER A 10 4.31 -3.02 22.79
N THR A 11 3.41 -3.47 23.66
CA THR A 11 3.72 -3.88 25.03
C THR A 11 3.73 -5.41 25.16
N VAL A 12 3.70 -6.13 24.04
CA VAL A 12 3.66 -7.58 24.01
C VAL A 12 5.08 -8.12 24.20
N GLU A 13 5.25 -8.98 25.21
CA GLU A 13 6.52 -9.66 25.45
C GLU A 13 6.93 -10.51 24.22
N PRO A 14 8.20 -10.46 23.76
CA PRO A 14 8.63 -11.16 22.55
C PRO A 14 8.28 -12.65 22.51
N LYS A 15 8.31 -13.34 23.65
CA LYS A 15 7.96 -14.76 23.78
C LYS A 15 6.47 -15.04 23.54
N ALA A 16 5.60 -14.07 23.79
CA ALA A 16 4.15 -14.22 23.61
C ALA A 16 3.76 -14.29 22.12
N PHE A 17 4.66 -13.90 21.22
CA PHE A 17 4.45 -14.09 19.79
C PHE A 17 4.60 -15.56 19.34
N GLY A 18 5.24 -16.42 20.14
CA GLY A 18 5.55 -17.78 19.69
C GLY A 18 6.52 -17.78 18.50
N ARG A 19 6.45 -18.81 17.66
CA ARG A 19 7.30 -18.99 16.48
C ARG A 19 6.72 -18.24 15.28
N VAL A 20 7.47 -17.25 14.79
CA VAL A 20 7.06 -16.31 13.74
C VAL A 20 7.78 -16.60 12.42
N ALA A 21 7.03 -16.85 11.35
CA ALA A 21 7.62 -16.80 10.00
C ALA A 21 7.49 -15.40 9.40
N VAL A 22 8.59 -14.83 8.92
CA VAL A 22 8.57 -13.66 8.04
C VAL A 22 8.49 -14.15 6.61
N LEU A 23 7.35 -13.92 5.96
CA LEU A 23 7.08 -14.33 4.58
C LEU A 23 7.45 -13.19 3.63
N PHE A 24 8.45 -13.42 2.78
CA PHE A 24 8.97 -12.41 1.85
C PHE A 24 9.43 -13.03 0.53
N GLY A 25 9.95 -12.22 -0.39
CA GLY A 25 10.38 -12.63 -1.71
C GLY A 25 9.20 -12.84 -2.65
N GLY A 26 8.82 -14.09 -2.90
CA GLY A 26 7.71 -14.39 -3.82
C GLY A 26 8.12 -14.35 -5.29
N LYS A 27 7.12 -14.28 -6.18
CA LYS A 27 7.31 -14.31 -7.65
C LYS A 27 6.81 -13.04 -8.36
N SER A 28 6.39 -12.03 -7.61
CA SER A 28 5.90 -10.78 -8.18
C SER A 28 7.03 -9.96 -8.80
N ALA A 29 6.68 -8.94 -9.59
CA ALA A 29 7.63 -7.96 -10.11
C ALA A 29 8.35 -7.18 -8.98
N GLU A 30 7.79 -7.19 -7.77
CA GLU A 30 8.28 -6.45 -6.60
C GLU A 30 9.13 -7.32 -5.65
N ARG A 31 9.53 -8.53 -6.09
CA ARG A 31 10.32 -9.49 -5.32
C ARG A 31 11.55 -8.87 -4.64
N GLU A 32 12.32 -8.05 -5.35
CA GLU A 32 13.54 -7.44 -4.81
C GLU A 32 13.25 -6.46 -3.67
N VAL A 33 12.13 -5.73 -3.75
CA VAL A 33 11.66 -4.88 -2.64
C VAL A 33 11.26 -5.76 -1.46
N SER A 34 10.58 -6.88 -1.73
CA SER A 34 10.13 -7.80 -0.67
C SER A 34 11.31 -8.47 0.04
N LEU A 35 12.35 -8.88 -0.68
CA LEU A 35 13.59 -9.41 -0.09
C LEU A 35 14.24 -8.40 0.87
N LYS A 36 14.35 -7.13 0.46
CA LYS A 36 14.92 -6.07 1.30
C LYS A 36 14.05 -5.79 2.54
N SER A 37 12.74 -5.62 2.34
CA SER A 37 11.78 -5.41 3.43
C SER A 37 11.78 -6.60 4.41
N GLY A 38 11.79 -7.83 3.91
CA GLY A 38 11.79 -9.06 4.68
C GLY A 38 13.03 -9.22 5.56
N ASN A 39 14.21 -8.94 5.01
CA ASN A 39 15.45 -8.97 5.79
C ASN A 39 15.45 -7.93 6.92
N ALA A 40 15.02 -6.69 6.64
CA ALA A 40 14.95 -5.64 7.65
C ALA A 40 13.95 -6.01 8.78
N VAL A 41 12.76 -6.49 8.42
CA VAL A 41 11.74 -6.96 9.39
C VAL A 41 12.28 -8.13 10.23
N LEU A 42 12.91 -9.11 9.59
CA LEU A 42 13.45 -10.27 10.28
C LEU A 42 14.53 -9.88 11.29
N GLU A 43 15.48 -9.04 10.89
CA GLU A 43 16.54 -8.54 11.77
C GLU A 43 15.97 -7.77 12.97
N ALA A 44 14.96 -6.93 12.75
CA ALA A 44 14.30 -6.18 13.81
C ALA A 44 13.58 -7.08 14.82
N LEU A 45 12.86 -8.10 14.35
CA LEU A 45 12.18 -9.09 15.19
C LEU A 45 13.17 -9.93 16.01
N GLN A 46 14.22 -10.43 15.38
CA GLN A 46 15.25 -11.22 16.05
C GLN A 46 16.01 -10.39 17.08
N SER A 47 16.34 -9.13 16.75
CA SER A 47 16.97 -8.19 17.69
C SER A 47 16.08 -7.83 18.88
N ALA A 48 14.75 -7.90 18.71
CA ALA A 48 13.79 -7.74 19.80
C ALA A 48 13.61 -9.01 20.66
N GLY A 49 14.21 -10.14 20.25
CA GLY A 49 14.10 -11.42 20.96
C GLY A 49 12.87 -12.25 20.61
N VAL A 50 12.21 -11.97 19.48
CA VAL A 50 11.13 -12.82 18.94
C VAL A 50 11.74 -14.07 18.30
N ASP A 51 11.13 -15.25 18.49
CA ASP A 51 11.51 -16.47 17.75
C ASP A 51 11.05 -16.37 16.30
N ALA A 52 11.80 -15.60 15.50
CA ALA A 52 11.48 -15.30 14.11
C ALA A 52 12.48 -15.92 13.13
N PHE A 53 11.97 -16.44 12.03
CA PHE A 53 12.77 -16.94 10.91
C PHE A 53 12.18 -16.53 9.55
N GLY A 54 13.00 -16.55 8.51
CA GLY A 54 12.62 -16.14 7.17
C GLY A 54 12.15 -17.29 6.28
N ILE A 55 11.07 -17.05 5.52
CA ILE A 55 10.65 -17.91 4.41
C ILE A 55 10.55 -17.04 3.15
N ASP A 56 11.50 -17.25 2.23
CA ASP A 56 11.33 -16.81 0.85
C ASP A 56 10.27 -17.69 0.19
N VAL A 57 9.15 -17.10 -0.20
CA VAL A 57 7.99 -17.83 -0.72
C VAL A 57 8.26 -18.29 -2.14
N GLY A 58 8.59 -19.57 -2.28
CA GLY A 58 8.81 -20.26 -3.56
C GLY A 58 7.95 -21.50 -3.73
N ASP A 59 8.36 -22.39 -4.64
CA ASP A 59 7.61 -23.62 -4.94
C ASP A 59 7.56 -24.62 -3.78
N ASP A 60 8.53 -24.55 -2.86
CA ASP A 60 8.62 -25.39 -1.66
C ASP A 60 7.89 -24.80 -0.44
N PHE A 61 7.21 -23.65 -0.60
CA PHE A 61 6.63 -22.88 0.51
C PHE A 61 5.71 -23.72 1.40
N LEU A 62 4.76 -24.45 0.81
CA LEU A 62 3.79 -25.25 1.57
C LEU A 62 4.48 -26.33 2.41
N GLN A 63 5.50 -26.98 1.86
CA GLN A 63 6.26 -28.00 2.57
C GLN A 63 7.02 -27.38 3.76
N ARG A 64 7.66 -26.22 3.56
CA ARG A 64 8.36 -25.50 4.63
C ARG A 64 7.38 -25.06 5.72
N LEU A 65 6.26 -24.45 5.34
CA LEU A 65 5.25 -23.95 6.28
C LEU A 65 4.72 -25.07 7.20
N LEU A 66 4.39 -26.23 6.63
CA LEU A 66 3.88 -27.38 7.40
C LEU A 66 4.94 -28.01 8.32
N ASN A 67 6.21 -28.00 7.91
CA ASN A 67 7.29 -28.56 8.72
C ASN A 67 7.68 -27.68 9.92
N GLU A 68 7.65 -26.36 9.73
CA GLU A 68 8.12 -25.39 10.73
C GLU A 68 7.12 -25.14 11.87
N LYS A 69 5.84 -25.48 11.69
CA LYS A 69 4.76 -25.35 12.70
C LYS A 69 4.75 -23.97 13.38
N ILE A 70 4.48 -22.95 12.58
CA ILE A 70 4.51 -21.56 13.03
C ILE A 70 3.24 -21.20 13.81
N ASP A 71 3.38 -20.27 14.75
CA ASP A 71 2.27 -19.70 15.52
C ASP A 71 1.68 -18.46 14.85
N ARG A 72 2.46 -17.77 14.00
CA ARG A 72 2.01 -16.61 13.21
C ARG A 72 2.90 -16.30 12.02
N ALA A 73 2.36 -15.59 11.04
CA ALA A 73 3.08 -15.09 9.88
C ALA A 73 3.16 -13.55 9.86
N PHE A 74 4.36 -13.00 9.72
CA PHE A 74 4.56 -11.63 9.28
C PHE A 74 4.59 -11.62 7.75
N ILE A 75 3.55 -11.08 7.11
CA ILE A 75 3.50 -10.94 5.65
C ILE A 75 4.22 -9.64 5.26
N ILE A 76 5.27 -9.77 4.47
CA ILE A 76 5.98 -8.66 3.81
C ILE A 76 6.31 -9.01 2.35
N LEU A 77 5.36 -9.69 1.71
CA LEU A 77 5.28 -9.90 0.28
C LEU A 77 4.65 -8.68 -0.37
N HIS A 78 5.17 -8.26 -1.52
CA HIS A 78 4.64 -7.11 -2.27
C HIS A 78 4.01 -7.58 -3.58
N GLY A 79 2.82 -7.08 -3.89
CA GLY A 79 2.09 -7.42 -5.10
C GLY A 79 1.34 -8.76 -5.05
N ARG A 80 0.89 -9.20 -6.23
CA ARG A 80 0.01 -10.38 -6.40
C ARG A 80 0.61 -11.67 -5.83
N GLY A 81 -0.25 -12.48 -5.23
CA GLY A 81 0.09 -13.69 -4.48
C GLY A 81 0.41 -13.47 -3.00
N GLY A 82 0.79 -12.25 -2.60
CA GLY A 82 1.10 -11.91 -1.20
C GLY A 82 0.20 -10.83 -0.60
N GLU A 83 -0.19 -9.84 -1.40
CA GLU A 83 -0.93 -8.65 -0.97
C GLU A 83 -2.38 -8.62 -1.49
N ASP A 84 -2.78 -9.61 -2.30
CA ASP A 84 -4.07 -9.66 -3.01
C ASP A 84 -5.14 -10.56 -2.35
N GLY A 85 -4.90 -11.03 -1.13
CA GLY A 85 -5.80 -11.93 -0.41
C GLY A 85 -5.47 -13.42 -0.59
N SER A 86 -4.60 -13.80 -1.53
CA SER A 86 -4.26 -15.21 -1.77
C SER A 86 -3.50 -15.85 -0.60
N MET A 87 -2.45 -15.18 -0.11
CA MET A 87 -1.68 -15.64 1.04
C MET A 87 -2.53 -15.61 2.32
N GLN A 88 -3.33 -14.57 2.47
CA GLN A 88 -4.28 -14.39 3.56
C GLN A 88 -5.23 -15.58 3.64
N GLY A 89 -5.84 -15.96 2.51
CA GLY A 89 -6.78 -17.09 2.46
C GLY A 89 -6.14 -18.44 2.73
N LEU A 90 -4.89 -18.65 2.31
CA LEU A 90 -4.13 -19.85 2.68
C LEU A 90 -3.89 -19.91 4.18
N LEU A 91 -3.46 -18.81 4.80
CA LEU A 91 -3.17 -18.75 6.23
C LEU A 91 -4.45 -18.90 7.07
N GLU A 92 -5.58 -18.33 6.63
CA GLU A 92 -6.89 -18.55 7.25
C GLU A 92 -7.32 -20.03 7.19
N CYS A 93 -7.16 -20.69 6.04
CA CYS A 93 -7.44 -22.14 5.91
C CYS A 93 -6.60 -23.00 6.87
N LEU A 94 -5.39 -22.56 7.19
CA LEU A 94 -4.47 -23.24 8.10
C LEU A 94 -4.66 -22.81 9.57
N GLY A 95 -5.53 -21.84 9.84
CA GLY A 95 -5.73 -21.28 11.17
C GLY A 95 -4.49 -20.55 11.70
N ILE A 96 -3.64 -20.00 10.83
CA ILE A 96 -2.42 -19.28 11.19
C ILE A 96 -2.71 -17.78 11.21
N PRO A 97 -2.64 -17.11 12.38
CA PRO A 97 -2.72 -15.65 12.46
C PRO A 97 -1.60 -14.97 11.67
N TYR A 98 -1.90 -13.81 11.10
CA TYR A 98 -0.94 -13.08 10.27
C TYR A 98 -1.09 -11.56 10.36
N THR A 99 -0.10 -10.81 9.90
CA THR A 99 -0.09 -9.34 9.94
C THR A 99 -0.86 -8.69 8.78
N GLY A 100 -1.47 -7.52 9.02
CA GLY A 100 -2.13 -6.73 7.97
C GLY A 100 -3.59 -7.10 7.72
N SER A 101 -4.07 -6.76 6.52
CA SER A 101 -5.50 -6.81 6.18
C SER A 101 -6.03 -8.23 5.90
N GLY A 102 -7.35 -8.42 6.04
CA GLY A 102 -8.05 -9.68 5.74
C GLY A 102 -8.11 -10.01 4.24
N ILE A 103 -8.63 -11.18 3.87
CA ILE A 103 -8.77 -11.61 2.46
C ILE A 103 -9.45 -10.53 1.61
N LEU A 104 -10.64 -10.08 2.01
CA LEU A 104 -11.44 -9.14 1.22
C LEU A 104 -10.72 -7.79 1.07
N ALA A 105 -10.20 -7.26 2.16
CA ALA A 105 -9.53 -5.96 2.18
C ALA A 105 -8.26 -5.96 1.32
N SER A 106 -7.45 -7.02 1.41
CA SER A 106 -6.28 -7.21 0.55
C SER A 106 -6.66 -7.34 -0.93
N ALA A 107 -7.66 -8.15 -1.26
CA ALA A 107 -8.13 -8.31 -2.64
C ALA A 107 -8.71 -7.01 -3.22
N LEU A 108 -9.52 -6.28 -2.44
CA LEU A 108 -10.09 -5.00 -2.86
C LEU A 108 -9.01 -3.95 -3.07
N ALA A 109 -8.08 -3.80 -2.12
CA ALA A 109 -7.03 -2.79 -2.20
C ALA A 109 -6.08 -3.00 -3.39
N MET A 110 -5.81 -4.27 -3.73
CA MET A 110 -5.04 -4.62 -4.94
C MET A 110 -5.77 -4.23 -6.25
N ASP A 111 -7.10 -4.23 -6.23
CA ASP A 111 -7.93 -3.88 -7.37
C ASP A 111 -8.34 -2.40 -7.35
N LYS A 112 -7.60 -1.59 -8.10
CA LYS A 112 -7.82 -0.13 -8.17
C LYS A 112 -9.23 0.22 -8.64
N LEU A 113 -9.81 -0.56 -9.56
CA LEU A 113 -11.15 -0.27 -10.07
C LEU A 113 -12.20 -0.50 -8.97
N ARG A 114 -12.17 -1.68 -8.36
CA ARG A 114 -13.16 -2.06 -7.34
C ARG A 114 -13.02 -1.20 -6.09
N THR A 115 -11.79 -0.87 -5.68
CA THR A 115 -11.53 0.12 -4.63
C THR A 115 -12.21 1.45 -4.93
N LYS A 116 -12.08 1.98 -6.15
CA LYS A 116 -12.71 3.24 -6.54
C LYS A 116 -14.23 3.18 -6.58
N GLN A 117 -14.80 2.06 -7.02
CA GLN A 117 -16.25 1.85 -7.00
C GLN A 117 -16.80 1.85 -5.58
N VAL A 118 -16.11 1.19 -4.64
CA VAL A 118 -16.46 1.21 -3.21
C VAL A 118 -16.39 2.63 -2.66
N TRP A 119 -15.27 3.33 -2.87
CA TRP A 119 -15.10 4.71 -2.43
C TRP A 119 -16.17 5.64 -3.00
N HIS A 120 -16.46 5.55 -4.30
CA HIS A 120 -17.49 6.35 -4.94
C HIS A 120 -18.87 6.12 -4.30
N SER A 121 -19.23 4.86 -4.01
CA SER A 121 -20.51 4.52 -3.38
C SER A 121 -20.66 5.09 -1.97
N LEU A 122 -19.55 5.39 -1.29
CA LEU A 122 -19.50 5.93 0.07
C LEU A 122 -19.15 7.43 0.10
N GLY A 123 -19.06 8.09 -1.06
CA GLY A 123 -18.73 9.51 -1.15
C GLY A 123 -17.28 9.85 -0.82
N ILE A 124 -16.37 8.87 -0.86
CA ILE A 124 -14.93 9.10 -0.72
C ILE A 124 -14.39 9.58 -2.07
N PRO A 125 -13.76 10.77 -2.15
CA PRO A 125 -13.29 11.31 -3.41
C PRO A 125 -12.18 10.47 -4.05
N THR A 126 -12.35 10.12 -5.31
CA THR A 126 -11.33 9.48 -6.14
C THR A 126 -11.44 10.00 -7.56
N PRO A 127 -10.34 10.09 -8.34
CA PRO A 127 -10.39 10.64 -9.69
C PRO A 127 -11.48 9.97 -10.54
N ARG A 128 -12.22 10.77 -11.32
CA ARG A 128 -13.13 10.23 -12.34
C ARG A 128 -12.34 9.33 -13.28
N HIS A 129 -12.93 8.19 -13.64
CA HIS A 129 -12.22 7.14 -14.33
C HIS A 129 -13.12 6.35 -15.28
N ALA A 130 -12.50 5.68 -16.24
CA ALA A 130 -13.13 4.75 -17.17
C ALA A 130 -12.27 3.49 -17.35
N VAL A 131 -12.92 2.39 -17.71
CA VAL A 131 -12.23 1.13 -18.08
C VAL A 131 -12.04 1.10 -19.59
N LEU A 132 -10.85 0.71 -20.04
CA LEU A 132 -10.49 0.65 -21.45
C LEU A 132 -10.35 -0.79 -21.92
N SER A 133 -11.19 -1.20 -22.86
CA SER A 133 -11.13 -2.51 -23.51
C SER A 133 -10.94 -2.42 -25.02
N SER A 134 -10.99 -1.22 -25.58
CA SER A 134 -10.87 -0.95 -27.00
C SER A 134 -10.40 0.48 -27.29
N ALA A 135 -10.00 0.74 -28.54
CA ALA A 135 -9.72 2.10 -29.00
C ALA A 135 -10.98 2.99 -28.98
N ALA A 136 -12.18 2.41 -29.15
CA ALA A 136 -13.43 3.16 -29.04
C ALA A 136 -13.68 3.65 -27.61
N ASP A 137 -13.38 2.82 -26.60
CA ASP A 137 -13.45 3.22 -25.20
C ASP A 137 -12.46 4.35 -24.90
N CYS A 138 -11.26 4.30 -25.48
CA CYS A 138 -10.27 5.38 -25.35
C CYS A 138 -10.83 6.71 -25.86
N ILE A 139 -11.44 6.72 -27.05
CA ILE A 139 -12.03 7.92 -27.64
C ILE A 139 -13.18 8.45 -26.76
N SER A 140 -14.06 7.56 -26.29
CA SER A 140 -15.19 7.91 -25.42
C SER A 140 -14.70 8.49 -24.09
N ALA A 141 -13.73 7.84 -23.44
CA ALA A 141 -13.15 8.29 -22.18
C ALA A 141 -12.45 9.64 -22.33
N GLY A 142 -11.71 9.85 -23.42
CA GLY A 142 -11.08 11.14 -23.73
C GLY A 142 -12.08 12.28 -23.87
N ALA A 143 -13.23 12.01 -24.49
CA ALA A 143 -14.31 13.00 -24.65
C ALA A 143 -15.04 13.30 -23.32
N GLU A 144 -15.23 12.31 -22.46
CA GLU A 144 -15.98 12.44 -21.21
C GLU A 144 -15.13 13.03 -20.05
N LEU A 145 -13.90 12.54 -19.90
CA LEU A 145 -13.02 12.91 -18.79
C LEU A 145 -12.25 14.20 -19.09
N GLY A 146 -11.89 14.44 -20.35
CA GLY A 146 -11.05 15.55 -20.78
C GLY A 146 -9.56 15.32 -20.48
N PHE A 147 -8.67 15.88 -21.30
CA PHE A 147 -7.23 15.75 -21.14
C PHE A 147 -6.64 16.84 -20.23
N PRO A 148 -5.50 16.59 -19.54
CA PRO A 148 -4.71 15.36 -19.56
C PRO A 148 -5.32 14.22 -18.72
N LEU A 149 -4.91 12.99 -19.03
CA LEU A 149 -5.33 11.76 -18.35
C LEU A 149 -4.11 10.94 -17.91
N ILE A 150 -4.31 10.00 -16.99
CA ILE A 150 -3.32 8.98 -16.63
C ILE A 150 -3.89 7.57 -16.84
N VAL A 151 -3.17 6.77 -17.62
CA VAL A 151 -3.46 5.35 -17.87
C VAL A 151 -2.74 4.51 -16.83
N LYS A 152 -3.38 3.46 -16.32
CA LYS A 152 -2.77 2.52 -15.37
C LYS A 152 -3.40 1.12 -15.48
N PRO A 153 -2.62 0.03 -15.30
CA PRO A 153 -3.19 -1.30 -15.05
C PRO A 153 -3.98 -1.31 -13.73
N ALA A 154 -5.02 -2.16 -13.64
CA ALA A 154 -5.89 -2.19 -12.46
C ALA A 154 -5.24 -2.90 -11.25
N HIS A 155 -4.40 -3.91 -11.48
CA HIS A 155 -3.87 -4.80 -10.44
C HIS A 155 -2.33 -4.79 -10.31
N GLU A 156 -1.66 -3.80 -10.90
CA GLU A 156 -0.20 -3.64 -10.75
C GLU A 156 0.16 -2.60 -9.70
N GLY A 157 1.26 -2.84 -8.99
CA GLY A 157 1.88 -1.91 -8.05
C GLY A 157 3.00 -1.09 -8.70
N SER A 158 3.67 -0.27 -7.89
CA SER A 158 4.96 0.35 -8.26
C SER A 158 4.98 1.17 -9.57
N SER A 159 3.84 1.75 -9.94
CA SER A 159 3.68 2.59 -11.14
C SER A 159 4.01 1.90 -12.48
N ILE A 160 4.01 0.56 -12.51
CA ILE A 160 4.32 -0.23 -13.71
C ILE A 160 3.18 -0.06 -14.73
N GLY A 161 3.54 0.21 -15.99
CA GLY A 161 2.58 0.37 -17.08
C GLY A 161 1.75 1.67 -17.03
N MET A 162 2.14 2.63 -16.19
CA MET A 162 1.45 3.93 -16.09
C MET A 162 1.96 4.93 -17.13
N ALA A 163 1.06 5.73 -17.70
CA ALA A 163 1.43 6.78 -18.64
C ALA A 163 0.49 7.98 -18.57
N LYS A 164 1.05 9.19 -18.52
CA LYS A 164 0.31 10.44 -18.71
C LYS A 164 0.10 10.69 -20.19
N VAL A 165 -1.13 11.03 -20.58
CA VAL A 165 -1.50 11.28 -21.97
C VAL A 165 -2.24 12.60 -22.11
N THR A 166 -2.04 13.28 -23.25
CA THR A 166 -2.59 14.62 -23.51
C THR A 166 -3.52 14.65 -24.72
N CYS A 167 -3.61 13.56 -25.49
CA CYS A 167 -4.55 13.43 -26.60
C CYS A 167 -5.03 11.98 -26.80
N ALA A 168 -6.00 11.79 -27.69
CA ALA A 168 -6.65 10.50 -27.92
C ALA A 168 -5.70 9.45 -28.53
N ASP A 169 -4.79 9.85 -29.42
CA ASP A 169 -3.82 8.94 -30.03
C ASP A 169 -2.83 8.40 -28.98
N ASP A 170 -2.35 9.29 -28.09
CA ASP A 170 -1.50 8.90 -26.95
C ASP A 170 -2.23 7.94 -26.01
N LEU A 171 -3.52 8.18 -25.75
CA LEU A 171 -4.35 7.32 -24.92
C LEU A 171 -4.47 5.90 -25.49
N ILE A 172 -4.71 5.78 -26.80
CA ILE A 172 -4.80 4.47 -27.48
C ILE A 172 -3.45 3.74 -27.41
N ALA A 173 -2.34 4.46 -27.61
CA ALA A 173 -1.00 3.87 -27.52
C ALA A 173 -0.68 3.40 -26.08
N ALA A 174 -0.95 4.24 -25.09
CA ALA A 174 -0.76 3.93 -23.68
C ALA A 174 -1.63 2.76 -23.21
N TRP A 175 -2.89 2.69 -23.64
CA TRP A 175 -3.77 1.56 -23.36
C TRP A 175 -3.20 0.23 -23.87
N LYS A 176 -2.74 0.19 -25.13
CA LYS A 176 -2.12 -1.03 -25.70
C LYS A 176 -0.89 -1.47 -24.94
N ALA A 177 -0.07 -0.52 -24.47
CA ALA A 177 1.11 -0.83 -23.67
C ALA A 177 0.72 -1.38 -22.28
N ALA A 178 -0.24 -0.74 -21.60
CA ALA A 178 -0.74 -1.18 -20.30
C ALA A 178 -1.43 -2.56 -20.37
N ALA A 179 -2.12 -2.86 -21.48
CA ALA A 179 -2.80 -4.13 -21.71
C ALA A 179 -1.85 -5.34 -21.78
N ALA A 180 -0.54 -5.12 -21.92
CA ALA A 180 0.46 -6.18 -21.83
C ALA A 180 0.70 -6.67 -20.38
N TYR A 181 0.35 -5.84 -19.39
CA TYR A 181 0.55 -6.13 -17.97
C TYR A 181 -0.74 -6.61 -17.29
N ASP A 182 -1.89 -6.12 -17.74
CA ASP A 182 -3.19 -6.45 -17.16
C ASP A 182 -4.30 -6.44 -18.21
N SER A 183 -5.21 -7.41 -18.11
CA SER A 183 -6.42 -7.47 -18.93
C SER A 183 -7.39 -6.31 -18.64
N GLN A 184 -7.28 -5.69 -17.46
CA GLN A 184 -8.09 -4.55 -17.07
C GLN A 184 -7.21 -3.30 -16.96
N VAL A 185 -7.46 -2.33 -17.84
CA VAL A 185 -6.75 -1.04 -17.88
C VAL A 185 -7.72 0.07 -17.52
N LEU A 186 -7.27 0.98 -16.66
CA LEU A 186 -8.00 2.16 -16.23
C LEU A 186 -7.39 3.41 -16.85
N VAL A 187 -8.23 4.39 -17.10
CA VAL A 187 -7.82 5.77 -17.33
C VAL A 187 -8.51 6.68 -16.34
N GLU A 188 -7.75 7.62 -15.79
CA GLU A 188 -8.24 8.58 -14.79
C GLU A 188 -8.01 10.02 -15.25
N GLN A 189 -8.88 10.92 -14.81
CA GLN A 189 -8.62 12.34 -14.89
C GLN A 189 -7.30 12.68 -14.21
N TRP A 190 -6.51 13.56 -14.83
CA TRP A 190 -5.27 14.02 -14.22
C TRP A 190 -5.57 14.98 -13.06
N ILE A 191 -5.07 14.66 -11.86
CA ILE A 191 -5.07 15.58 -10.73
C ILE A 191 -3.76 16.35 -10.73
N GLN A 192 -3.84 17.67 -10.81
CA GLN A 192 -2.67 18.53 -10.75
C GLN A 192 -2.53 19.12 -9.34
N GLY A 193 -1.44 18.78 -8.66
CA GLY A 193 -1.10 19.36 -7.37
C GLY A 193 -0.17 18.46 -6.54
N PRO A 194 -0.01 18.73 -5.24
CA PRO A 194 0.88 17.97 -4.38
C PRO A 194 0.34 16.56 -4.11
N GLU A 195 1.27 15.62 -3.97
CA GLU A 195 1.00 14.23 -3.59
C GLU A 195 1.31 14.02 -2.11
N PHE A 196 0.46 13.24 -1.45
CA PHE A 196 0.58 12.85 -0.05
C PHE A 196 0.50 11.35 0.07
N THR A 197 1.26 10.80 1.02
CA THR A 197 1.07 9.43 1.47
C THR A 197 0.78 9.41 2.96
N ILE A 198 -0.13 8.53 3.36
CA ILE A 198 -0.64 8.47 4.73
C ILE A 198 -0.65 7.02 5.17
N ALA A 199 0.19 6.70 6.16
CA ALA A 199 0.26 5.37 6.75
C ALA A 199 -0.85 5.19 7.80
N THR A 200 -1.36 3.96 7.91
CA THR A 200 -2.22 3.54 9.01
C THR A 200 -1.57 2.40 9.78
N LEU A 201 -1.73 2.40 11.10
CA LEU A 201 -1.24 1.37 12.00
C LEU A 201 -2.26 1.21 13.14
N ARG A 202 -2.80 0.00 13.33
CA ARG A 202 -3.76 -0.35 14.37
C ARG A 202 -4.89 0.68 14.50
N ASP A 203 -5.57 0.92 13.37
CA ASP A 203 -6.69 1.85 13.19
C ASP A 203 -6.38 3.33 13.44
N GLN A 204 -5.10 3.68 13.62
CA GLN A 204 -4.68 5.07 13.69
C GLN A 204 -4.02 5.52 12.41
N ILE A 205 -4.32 6.76 12.04
CA ILE A 205 -3.69 7.46 10.93
C ILE A 205 -2.43 8.14 11.45
N LEU A 206 -1.30 7.86 10.81
CA LEU A 206 0.00 8.44 11.12
C LEU A 206 0.19 9.80 10.42
N PRO A 207 1.19 10.62 10.82
CA PRO A 207 1.46 11.91 10.18
C PRO A 207 1.60 11.78 8.65
N PRO A 208 0.82 12.54 7.86
CA PRO A 208 0.97 12.56 6.41
C PRO A 208 2.37 12.98 5.98
N ILE A 209 2.81 12.42 4.86
CA ILE A 209 4.07 12.78 4.20
C ILE A 209 3.71 13.46 2.90
N ALA A 210 4.22 14.67 2.65
CA ALA A 210 4.13 15.27 1.32
C ALA A 210 5.31 14.82 0.47
N LEU A 211 5.02 14.43 -0.78
CA LEU A 211 5.99 14.07 -1.79
C LEU A 211 6.23 15.27 -2.72
N GLY A 212 7.50 15.54 -3.02
CA GLY A 212 7.90 16.49 -4.04
C GLY A 212 8.91 15.85 -4.97
N THR A 213 8.58 15.75 -6.26
CA THR A 213 9.51 15.27 -7.29
C THR A 213 9.59 16.31 -8.41
N PRO A 214 10.78 16.54 -9.01
CA PRO A 214 10.89 17.31 -10.24
C PRO A 214 10.33 16.54 -11.46
N HIS A 215 10.00 15.26 -11.31
CA HIS A 215 9.40 14.43 -12.34
C HIS A 215 7.94 14.82 -12.61
N SER A 216 7.44 14.42 -13.78
CA SER A 216 6.05 14.72 -14.18
C SER A 216 4.99 14.03 -13.30
N PHE A 217 5.34 12.92 -12.63
CA PHE A 217 4.60 12.23 -11.56
C PHE A 217 5.54 11.28 -10.79
N TYR A 218 5.04 10.67 -9.70
CA TYR A 218 5.77 9.70 -8.88
C TYR A 218 5.81 8.30 -9.54
N ASP A 219 6.67 8.17 -10.55
CA ASP A 219 6.94 6.93 -11.29
C ASP A 219 7.87 5.95 -10.53
N TYR A 220 8.17 4.79 -11.12
CA TYR A 220 9.04 3.77 -10.52
C TYR A 220 10.44 4.34 -10.22
N ASP A 221 10.98 5.14 -11.14
CA ASP A 221 12.31 5.74 -11.00
C ASP A 221 12.32 6.70 -9.80
N ALA A 222 11.31 7.57 -9.66
CA ALA A 222 11.16 8.47 -8.51
C ALA A 222 10.99 7.72 -7.17
N LYS A 223 10.42 6.51 -7.19
CA LYS A 223 10.19 5.67 -6.00
C LYS A 223 11.44 4.93 -5.52
N TYR A 224 12.27 4.42 -6.44
CA TYR A 224 13.31 3.43 -6.10
C TYR A 224 14.71 3.77 -6.58
N LEU A 225 14.87 4.68 -7.54
CA LEU A 225 16.17 4.97 -8.18
C LEU A 225 16.62 6.42 -7.98
N ALA A 226 15.70 7.38 -7.99
CA ALA A 226 15.99 8.79 -7.94
C ALA A 226 16.30 9.24 -6.50
N SER A 227 17.38 10.03 -6.35
CA SER A 227 17.77 10.61 -5.06
C SER A 227 17.19 12.00 -4.81
N ASP A 228 16.37 12.53 -5.72
CA ASP A 228 15.85 13.90 -5.72
C ASP A 228 14.39 14.02 -5.28
N THR A 229 13.68 12.89 -5.06
CA THR A 229 12.38 12.90 -4.40
C THR A 229 12.51 13.41 -2.96
N GLN A 230 11.78 14.48 -2.66
CA GLN A 230 11.72 15.09 -1.34
C GLN A 230 10.51 14.55 -0.58
N TYR A 231 10.77 14.03 0.62
CA TYR A 231 9.75 13.62 1.58
C TYR A 231 9.71 14.61 2.73
N ARG A 232 8.54 15.20 2.99
CA ARG A 232 8.37 16.24 4.02
C ARG A 232 7.40 15.81 5.10
N ILE A 233 7.89 15.86 6.33
CA ILE A 233 7.09 15.79 7.56
C ILE A 233 7.58 16.93 8.49
N PRO A 234 6.72 17.87 8.92
CA PRO A 234 5.31 18.02 8.58
C PRO A 234 5.06 18.19 7.06
N CYS A 235 3.88 17.75 6.59
CA CYS A 235 3.56 17.70 5.15
C CYS A 235 3.37 19.10 4.50
N GLY A 236 3.24 20.16 5.30
CA GLY A 236 3.09 21.54 4.82
C GLY A 236 1.64 21.99 4.65
N LEU A 237 0.66 21.13 4.92
CA LEU A 237 -0.73 21.53 5.10
C LEU A 237 -0.90 22.30 6.42
N ASP A 238 -1.89 23.19 6.48
CA ASP A 238 -2.34 23.73 7.76
C ASP A 238 -3.04 22.64 8.60
N SER A 239 -3.21 22.89 9.90
CA SER A 239 -3.77 21.91 10.83
C SER A 239 -5.22 21.50 10.52
N THR A 240 -6.00 22.37 9.87
CA THR A 240 -7.38 22.06 9.50
C THR A 240 -7.39 21.08 8.32
N LYS A 241 -6.58 21.37 7.31
CA LYS A 241 -6.49 20.57 6.08
C LYS A 241 -5.74 19.24 6.31
N GLU A 242 -4.73 19.23 7.19
CA GLU A 242 -4.08 18.00 7.64
C GLU A 242 -5.07 17.09 8.39
N LYS A 243 -5.87 17.66 9.29
CA LYS A 243 -6.93 16.90 9.98
C LYS A 243 -7.98 16.35 9.01
N GLU A 244 -8.41 17.16 8.03
CA GLU A 244 -9.33 16.71 6.98
C GLU A 244 -8.76 15.50 6.21
N LEU A 245 -7.49 15.57 5.80
CA LEU A 245 -6.79 14.47 5.11
C LEU A 245 -6.75 13.21 5.97
N MET A 246 -6.41 13.34 7.26
CA MET A 246 -6.35 12.21 8.18
C MET A 246 -7.75 11.58 8.39
N ASP A 247 -8.78 12.40 8.62
CA ASP A 247 -10.15 11.93 8.83
C ASP A 247 -10.72 11.25 7.56
N LEU A 248 -10.43 11.79 6.37
CA LEU A 248 -10.79 11.15 5.10
C LEU A 248 -10.03 9.85 4.87
N THR A 249 -8.75 9.79 5.24
CA THR A 249 -7.94 8.57 5.10
C THR A 249 -8.47 7.45 5.99
N ALA A 250 -8.87 7.77 7.23
CA ALA A 250 -9.50 6.80 8.12
C ALA A 250 -10.76 6.20 7.48
N LYS A 251 -11.64 7.04 6.93
CA LYS A 251 -12.86 6.59 6.21
C LYS A 251 -12.53 5.76 4.96
N ALA A 252 -11.51 6.15 4.20
CA ALA A 252 -11.09 5.44 3.00
C ALA A 252 -10.55 4.03 3.31
N CYS A 253 -9.79 3.89 4.39
CA CYS A 253 -9.31 2.61 4.91
C CYS A 253 -10.46 1.76 5.48
N GLU A 254 -11.34 2.36 6.27
CA GLU A 254 -12.52 1.67 6.84
C GLU A 254 -13.44 1.12 5.74
N ALA A 255 -13.67 1.90 4.68
CA ALA A 255 -14.49 1.52 3.54
C ALA A 255 -14.02 0.22 2.84
N LEU A 256 -12.72 -0.05 2.86
CA LEU A 256 -12.15 -1.27 2.28
C LEU A 256 -11.93 -2.38 3.32
N GLY A 257 -12.18 -2.11 4.61
CA GLY A 257 -11.88 -3.04 5.71
C GLY A 257 -10.39 -3.20 5.99
N ILE A 258 -9.58 -2.18 5.72
CA ILE A 258 -8.14 -2.19 6.01
C ILE A 258 -7.93 -2.36 7.52
N ALA A 259 -7.09 -3.31 7.89
CA ALA A 259 -6.81 -3.63 9.29
C ALA A 259 -5.32 -3.88 9.53
N GLY A 260 -4.90 -3.66 10.77
CA GLY A 260 -3.52 -3.87 11.21
C GLY A 260 -2.58 -2.76 10.75
N TRP A 261 -2.34 -2.62 9.45
CA TRP A 261 -1.53 -1.55 8.88
C TRP A 261 -1.72 -1.44 7.36
N GLY A 262 -1.30 -0.30 6.79
CA GLY A 262 -1.36 -0.04 5.36
C GLY A 262 -0.90 1.38 5.03
N ARG A 263 -1.04 1.76 3.76
CA ARG A 263 -0.70 3.12 3.30
C ARG A 263 -1.62 3.55 2.18
N ALA A 264 -2.25 4.71 2.33
CA ALA A 264 -3.06 5.34 1.29
C ALA A 264 -2.25 6.43 0.56
N ASP A 265 -2.39 6.48 -0.76
CA ASP A 265 -1.75 7.49 -1.60
C ASP A 265 -2.84 8.46 -2.13
N VAL A 266 -2.61 9.76 -1.99
CA VAL A 266 -3.62 10.82 -2.16
C VAL A 266 -3.03 12.02 -2.90
N MET A 267 -3.77 12.57 -3.86
CA MET A 267 -3.43 13.84 -4.51
C MET A 267 -4.33 14.96 -4.01
N GLN A 268 -3.83 16.18 -3.96
CA GLN A 268 -4.66 17.38 -3.76
C GLN A 268 -4.68 18.21 -5.04
N ASP A 269 -5.86 18.69 -5.45
CA ASP A 269 -5.97 19.61 -6.59
C ASP A 269 -5.75 21.08 -6.19
N ALA A 270 -5.84 21.97 -7.18
CA ALA A 270 -5.68 23.41 -6.99
C ALA A 270 -6.78 24.06 -6.13
N ASP A 271 -7.94 23.42 -6.02
CA ASP A 271 -9.06 23.87 -5.16
C ASP A 271 -8.93 23.35 -3.72
N GLY A 272 -7.88 22.57 -3.44
CA GLY A 272 -7.58 22.02 -2.13
C GLY A 272 -8.39 20.76 -1.79
N GLN A 273 -9.04 20.13 -2.78
CA GLN A 273 -9.76 18.88 -2.62
C GLN A 273 -8.80 17.69 -2.74
N PHE A 274 -8.98 16.71 -1.85
CA PHE A 274 -8.21 15.47 -1.86
C PHE A 274 -8.84 14.40 -2.76
N TRP A 275 -8.01 13.60 -3.39
CA TRP A 275 -8.37 12.55 -4.34
C TRP A 275 -7.57 11.28 -4.04
N PHE A 276 -8.25 10.24 -3.56
CA PHE A 276 -7.60 8.98 -3.20
C PHE A 276 -7.23 8.17 -4.45
N LEU A 277 -5.98 7.71 -4.52
CA LEU A 277 -5.45 6.95 -5.65
C LEU A 277 -5.59 5.45 -5.41
N GLU A 278 -5.02 4.96 -4.32
CA GLU A 278 -4.96 3.54 -3.96
C GLU A 278 -4.62 3.35 -2.48
N VAL A 279 -4.75 2.11 -2.00
CA VAL A 279 -4.26 1.68 -0.69
C VAL A 279 -3.36 0.47 -0.87
N ASN A 280 -2.22 0.47 -0.21
CA ASN A 280 -1.28 -0.65 -0.15
C ASN A 280 -1.44 -1.35 1.20
N THR A 281 -1.64 -2.67 1.21
CA THR A 281 -1.91 -3.47 2.43
C THR A 281 -0.70 -4.20 2.97
N ALA A 282 0.39 -4.26 2.19
CA ALA A 282 1.71 -4.65 2.63
C ALA A 282 2.78 -3.67 2.12
N PRO A 283 2.80 -2.40 2.61
CA PRO A 283 3.78 -1.41 2.18
C PRO A 283 5.24 -1.83 2.39
N GLY A 284 6.16 -1.26 1.60
CA GLY A 284 7.60 -1.45 1.78
C GLY A 284 8.10 -1.08 3.18
N MET A 285 9.13 -1.80 3.65
CA MET A 285 9.76 -1.63 4.97
C MET A 285 11.28 -1.46 4.87
N THR A 286 11.76 -0.88 3.76
CA THR A 286 13.17 -0.51 3.55
C THR A 286 13.54 0.76 4.32
N ASP A 287 14.83 1.10 4.34
CA ASP A 287 15.38 2.35 4.90
C ASP A 287 14.82 3.64 4.26
N HIS A 288 14.39 3.56 3.00
CA HIS A 288 13.74 4.65 2.27
C HIS A 288 12.20 4.56 2.25
N SER A 289 11.61 3.58 2.94
CA SER A 289 10.16 3.38 2.90
C SER A 289 9.39 4.38 3.76
N LEU A 290 8.16 4.68 3.32
CA LEU A 290 7.34 5.78 3.84
C LEU A 290 6.65 5.46 5.17
N VAL A 291 6.27 4.19 5.40
CA VAL A 291 5.67 3.78 6.69
C VAL A 291 6.67 3.94 7.85
N PRO A 292 7.93 3.47 7.76
CA PRO A 292 8.96 3.78 8.76
C PRO A 292 9.17 5.28 9.01
N MET A 293 9.07 6.12 7.97
CA MET A 293 9.23 7.56 8.10
C MET A 293 8.07 8.20 8.89
N ALA A 294 6.83 7.84 8.57
CA ALA A 294 5.64 8.29 9.30
C ALA A 294 5.65 7.78 10.76
N ALA A 295 6.03 6.52 10.98
CA ALA A 295 6.14 5.94 12.31
C ALA A 295 7.19 6.66 13.17
N ARG A 296 8.34 7.01 12.60
CA ARG A 296 9.37 7.81 13.29
C ARG A 296 8.86 9.18 13.70
N ALA A 297 8.10 9.85 12.83
CA ALA A 297 7.45 11.12 13.17
C ALA A 297 6.39 10.96 14.28
N ALA A 298 5.73 9.81 14.36
CA ALA A 298 4.84 9.43 15.46
C ALA A 298 5.58 8.99 16.74
N GLY A 299 6.92 8.85 16.69
CA GLY A 299 7.78 8.51 17.83
C GLY A 299 8.13 7.02 17.94
N LEU A 300 7.75 6.18 16.97
CA LEU A 300 8.12 4.78 16.92
C LEU A 300 9.42 4.62 16.13
N ASP A 301 10.42 3.97 16.71
CA ASP A 301 11.55 3.48 15.93
C ASP A 301 11.13 2.27 15.06
N PHE A 302 12.04 1.83 14.19
CA PHE A 302 11.74 0.74 13.25
C PHE A 302 11.41 -0.58 13.97
N GLN A 303 12.13 -0.90 15.05
CA GLN A 303 11.87 -2.12 15.82
C GLN A 303 10.47 -2.07 16.45
N GLN A 304 10.07 -0.93 17.03
CA GLN A 304 8.74 -0.79 17.59
C GLN A 304 7.63 -0.75 16.55
N LEU A 305 7.87 -0.18 15.37
CA LEU A 305 6.93 -0.29 14.26
C LEU A 305 6.68 -1.77 13.90
N VAL A 306 7.74 -2.55 13.72
CA VAL A 306 7.64 -3.98 13.37
C VAL A 306 6.93 -4.77 14.47
N LEU A 307 7.25 -4.53 15.74
CA LEU A 307 6.57 -5.17 16.88
C LEU A 307 5.10 -4.77 16.98
N ALA A 308 4.75 -3.50 16.68
CA ALA A 308 3.38 -3.02 16.68
C ALA A 308 2.54 -3.67 15.58
N ILE A 309 3.11 -3.83 14.37
CA ILE A 309 2.47 -4.56 13.28
C ILE A 309 2.25 -6.03 13.67
N LEU A 310 3.26 -6.66 14.29
CA LEU A 310 3.13 -8.05 14.73
C LEU A 310 2.09 -8.20 15.86
N ALA A 311 2.02 -7.26 16.81
CA ALA A 311 1.04 -7.25 17.89
C ALA A 311 -0.41 -7.30 17.39
N ALA A 312 -0.71 -6.63 16.27
CA ALA A 312 -2.03 -6.67 15.65
C ALA A 312 -2.48 -8.08 15.23
N SER A 313 -1.54 -9.02 15.01
CA SER A 313 -1.88 -10.41 14.67
C SER A 313 -2.30 -11.27 15.87
N ILE A 314 -2.30 -10.74 17.10
CA ILE A 314 -2.80 -11.42 18.30
C ILE A 314 -4.31 -11.23 18.46
N GLU A 315 -4.84 -10.11 17.96
CA GLU A 315 -6.25 -9.80 18.04
C GLU A 315 -7.03 -10.79 17.15
N VAL A 316 -8.08 -11.41 17.69
CA VAL A 316 -8.88 -12.42 16.99
C VAL A 316 -9.58 -11.74 15.81
N ARG A 317 -9.33 -12.23 14.58
CA ARG A 317 -10.12 -11.84 13.40
C ARG A 317 -11.51 -12.47 13.57
N GLY A 318 -12.54 -11.61 13.67
CA GLY A 318 -13.93 -12.00 13.93
C GLY A 318 -14.57 -12.81 12.82
#